data_AF-A0A1W1V8Y7-F1
#
_entry.id   AF-A0A1W1V8Y7-F1
#
_cell.length_a   1.000
_cell.length_b   1.000
_cell.length_c   1.000
_cell.angle_alpha   90.00
_cell.angle_beta   90.00
_cell.angle_gamma   90.00
#
_symmetry.space_group_name_H-M   'P 1'
#
loop_
_entity.id
_entity.type
_entity.pdbx_description
1 polymer ?
#
loop_
_entity_poly.entity_id
_entity_poly.type
_entity_poly.pdbx_seq_one_letter_code
_entity_poly.pdbx_strand_id
1 'polypeptide(L)'
;MRVSAPVEVAGLDAFVQPYRSLFGDRRLFAGFCGAVAGILASGSTRVRQMARVTPSMGVTPHAERRLRRLIHHQNQRTELNAETLTERLQTQGAERVAGEAEVVVVLDGSDLRKPHSQKLEHLDVVRDLKGNLVPGYHTLNAIGASKPAVSPHVQHAESWFFE
;
A
#
# COMPACT_ATOMS: atom_id res chain seq x y z
N MET A 1 27.50 0.66 -5.11
CA MET A 1 26.17 0.29 -4.59
C MET A 1 25.33 -0.13 -5.78
N ARG A 2 25.07 -1.44 -5.93
CA ARG A 2 24.37 -1.98 -7.11
C ARG A 2 22.92 -1.50 -7.09
N VAL A 3 22.45 -0.93 -8.20
CA VAL A 3 21.01 -0.72 -8.45
C VAL A 3 20.42 -2.12 -8.47
N SER A 4 19.57 -2.44 -7.50
CA SER A 4 18.82 -3.69 -7.49
C SER A 4 17.97 -3.76 -8.76
N ALA A 5 17.91 -4.93 -9.39
CA ALA A 5 17.04 -5.16 -10.53
C ALA A 5 15.59 -4.73 -10.20
N PRO A 6 14.82 -4.24 -11.18
CA PRO A 6 13.42 -3.90 -10.95
C PRO A 6 12.72 -5.12 -10.35
N VAL A 7 12.15 -4.95 -9.15
CA VAL A 7 11.35 -5.99 -8.50
C VAL A 7 10.04 -6.06 -9.27
N GLU A 8 9.85 -7.15 -10.03
CA GLU A 8 8.59 -7.46 -10.66
C GLU A 8 7.64 -7.97 -9.58
N VAL A 9 6.78 -7.08 -9.09
CA VAL A 9 5.77 -7.43 -8.09
C VAL A 9 4.57 -7.97 -8.83
N ALA A 10 4.40 -9.29 -8.80
CA ALA A 10 3.25 -9.96 -9.39
C ALA A 10 1.94 -9.33 -8.90
N GLY A 11 1.05 -9.01 -9.84
CA GLY A 11 -0.28 -8.45 -9.55
C GLY A 11 -0.30 -6.95 -9.20
N LEU A 12 0.84 -6.25 -9.23
CA LEU A 12 0.88 -4.80 -8.91
C LEU A 12 -0.01 -3.98 -9.86
N ASP A 13 0.00 -4.27 -11.15
CA ASP A 13 -0.81 -3.56 -12.14
C ASP A 13 -2.31 -3.72 -11.84
N ALA A 14 -2.74 -4.94 -11.52
CA ALA A 14 -4.12 -5.21 -11.11
C ALA A 14 -4.48 -4.50 -9.79
N PHE A 15 -3.55 -4.43 -8.85
CA PHE A 15 -3.74 -3.75 -7.57
C PHE A 15 -3.90 -2.23 -7.72
N VAL A 16 -3.09 -1.58 -8.57
CA VAL A 16 -3.11 -0.11 -8.71
C VAL A 16 -4.21 0.37 -9.66
N GLN A 17 -4.72 -0.49 -10.54
CA GLN A 17 -5.67 -0.11 -11.57
C GLN A 17 -6.93 0.59 -11.06
N PRO A 18 -7.58 0.17 -9.97
CA PRO A 18 -8.83 0.82 -9.54
C PRO A 18 -8.61 2.24 -8.99
N TYR A 19 -7.36 2.63 -8.71
CA TYR A 19 -7.02 4.02 -8.36
C TYR A 19 -6.91 4.95 -9.57
N ARG A 20 -6.97 4.42 -10.81
CA ARG A 20 -6.76 5.20 -12.04
C ARG A 20 -7.67 6.42 -12.13
N SER A 21 -8.91 6.33 -11.68
CA SER A 21 -9.89 7.41 -11.71
C SER A 21 -9.48 8.63 -10.88
N LEU A 22 -8.63 8.46 -9.87
CA LEU A 22 -8.12 9.55 -9.03
C LEU A 22 -7.11 10.47 -9.74
N PHE A 23 -6.76 10.19 -10.99
CA PHE A 23 -5.73 10.91 -11.73
C PHE A 23 -6.29 11.46 -13.04
N GLY A 24 -6.14 12.77 -13.25
CA GLY A 24 -6.60 13.45 -14.46
C GLY A 24 -5.77 13.15 -15.72
N ASP A 25 -4.64 12.46 -15.61
CA ASP A 25 -3.86 12.03 -16.77
C ASP A 25 -3.00 10.78 -16.52
N ARG A 26 -2.54 10.17 -17.62
CA ARG A 26 -1.73 8.95 -17.63
C ARG A 26 -0.36 9.12 -16.95
N ARG A 27 0.23 10.31 -17.00
CA ARG A 27 1.58 10.56 -16.42
C ARG A 27 1.51 10.60 -14.91
N LEU A 28 0.44 11.17 -14.34
CA LEU A 28 0.21 11.17 -12.90
C LEU A 28 -0.06 9.77 -12.36
N PHE A 29 -0.90 9.01 -13.07
CA PHE A 29 -1.14 7.61 -12.71
C PHE A 29 0.13 6.76 -12.80
N ALA A 30 0.94 6.93 -13.85
CA ALA A 30 2.24 6.27 -13.94
C ALA A 30 3.18 6.67 -12.78
N GLY A 31 3.13 7.92 -12.33
CA GLY A 31 3.85 8.38 -11.14
C GLY A 31 3.39 7.68 -9.86
N PHE A 32 2.10 7.43 -9.70
CA PHE A 32 1.55 6.65 -8.60
C PHE A 32 1.99 5.19 -8.64
N CYS A 33 1.87 4.54 -9.80
CA CYS A 33 2.38 3.17 -10.00
C CYS A 33 3.87 3.08 -9.64
N GLY A 34 4.65 4.06 -10.09
CA GLY A 34 6.07 4.18 -9.75
C GLY A 34 6.34 4.42 -8.26
N ALA A 35 5.48 5.15 -7.55
CA ALA A 35 5.58 5.33 -6.10
C ALA A 35 5.37 4.00 -5.37
N VAL A 36 4.32 3.25 -5.70
CA VAL A 36 4.03 1.94 -5.09
C VAL A 36 5.14 0.94 -5.39
N ALA A 37 5.55 0.81 -6.65
CA ALA A 37 6.68 -0.02 -7.05
C ALA A 37 7.97 0.39 -6.32
N GLY A 38 8.21 1.69 -6.15
CA GLY A 38 9.37 2.22 -5.44
C GLY A 38 9.38 1.87 -3.97
N ILE A 39 8.22 1.86 -3.29
CA ILE A 39 8.10 1.40 -1.90
C ILE A 39 8.47 -0.07 -1.80
N LEU A 40 7.87 -0.91 -2.65
CA LEU A 40 8.07 -2.35 -2.62
C LEU A 40 9.51 -2.74 -2.96
N ALA A 41 10.10 -2.12 -3.99
CA ALA A 41 11.46 -2.39 -4.41
C ALA A 41 12.53 -1.87 -3.42
N SER A 42 12.24 -0.78 -2.69
CA SER A 42 13.19 -0.22 -1.70
C SER A 42 12.97 -0.71 -0.27
N GLY A 43 11.82 -1.32 0.03
CA GLY A 43 11.38 -1.61 1.40
C GLY A 43 11.24 -0.34 2.26
N SER A 44 10.96 0.81 1.65
CA SER A 44 11.03 2.11 2.31
C SER A 44 10.00 3.11 1.81
N THR A 45 9.52 3.95 2.71
CA THR A 45 8.66 5.10 2.42
C THR A 45 9.44 6.41 2.27
N ARG A 46 10.79 6.35 2.30
CA ARG A 46 11.63 7.52 2.07
C ARG A 46 11.66 7.82 0.57
N VAL A 47 11.06 8.94 0.16
CA VAL A 47 10.92 9.34 -1.26
C VAL A 47 12.25 9.28 -2.04
N ARG A 48 13.36 9.68 -1.43
CA ARG A 48 14.71 9.59 -2.03
C ARG A 48 15.13 8.15 -2.34
N GLN A 49 14.79 7.19 -1.49
CA GLN A 49 15.12 5.78 -1.68
C GLN A 49 14.19 5.15 -2.73
N MET A 50 12.88 5.42 -2.64
CA MET A 50 11.89 5.00 -3.64
C MET A 50 12.30 5.47 -5.04
N ALA A 51 12.59 6.77 -5.18
CA ALA A 51 12.93 7.40 -6.46
C ALA A 51 14.14 6.78 -7.17
N ARG A 52 15.07 6.17 -6.43
CA ARG A 52 16.27 5.52 -7.01
C ARG A 52 15.97 4.18 -7.67
N VAL A 53 14.92 3.50 -7.23
CA VAL A 53 14.57 2.14 -7.69
C VAL A 53 13.26 2.10 -8.48
N THR A 54 12.47 3.19 -8.47
CA THR A 54 11.23 3.28 -9.23
C THR A 54 11.46 3.07 -10.73
N PRO A 55 10.83 2.05 -11.35
CA PRO A 55 10.85 1.84 -12.79
C PRO A 55 10.34 3.08 -13.53
N SER A 56 10.89 3.40 -14.70
CA SER A 56 10.54 4.57 -15.55
C SER A 56 10.81 5.98 -14.97
N MET A 57 11.04 6.13 -13.66
CA MET A 57 11.37 7.43 -13.04
C MET A 57 12.82 7.54 -12.56
N GLY A 58 13.45 6.45 -12.11
CA GLY A 58 14.80 6.44 -11.53
C GLY A 58 15.94 6.90 -12.46
N VAL A 59 15.64 7.04 -13.76
CA VAL A 59 16.59 7.49 -14.79
C VAL A 59 16.60 9.02 -14.97
N THR A 60 15.71 9.75 -14.27
CA THR A 60 15.57 11.20 -14.46
C THR A 60 15.99 12.01 -13.23
N PRO A 61 16.70 13.15 -13.40
CA PRO A 61 17.14 14.01 -12.28
C PRO A 61 16.01 14.55 -11.38
N HIS A 62 14.76 14.41 -11.80
CA HIS A 62 13.59 14.99 -11.16
C HIS A 62 12.64 13.95 -10.55
N ALA A 63 13.03 12.67 -10.50
CA ALA A 63 12.22 11.58 -9.98
C ALA A 63 11.71 11.86 -8.55
N GLU A 64 12.62 12.18 -7.64
CA GLU A 64 12.30 12.48 -6.24
C GLU A 64 11.37 13.68 -6.13
N ARG A 65 11.63 14.76 -6.88
CA ARG A 65 10.79 15.96 -6.91
C ARG A 65 9.38 15.65 -7.39
N ARG A 66 9.23 14.81 -8.42
CA ARG A 66 7.91 14.43 -8.95
C ARG A 66 7.13 13.56 -7.96
N LEU A 67 7.77 12.56 -7.36
CA LEU A 67 7.14 11.74 -6.32
C LEU A 67 6.72 12.59 -5.11
N ARG A 68 7.57 13.52 -4.68
CA ARG A 68 7.27 14.43 -3.58
C ARG A 68 6.03 15.29 -3.89
N ARG A 69 5.96 15.88 -5.09
CA ARG A 69 4.77 16.66 -5.52
C ARG A 69 3.50 15.82 -5.54
N LEU A 70 3.59 14.56 -5.96
CA LEU A 70 2.46 13.65 -6.00
C LEU A 70 1.95 13.32 -4.58
N ILE A 71 2.85 12.91 -3.69
CA ILE A 71 2.50 12.43 -2.34
C ILE A 71 1.98 13.57 -1.45
N HIS A 72 2.49 14.79 -1.61
CA HIS A 72 2.05 15.94 -0.80
C HIS A 72 0.89 16.72 -1.42
N HIS A 73 0.11 16.10 -2.31
CA HIS A 73 -1.11 16.69 -2.90
C HIS A 73 -0.86 18.05 -3.59
N GLN A 74 0.34 18.24 -4.17
CA GLN A 74 0.74 19.50 -4.82
C GLN A 74 0.33 19.54 -6.30
N ASN A 75 -0.61 18.71 -6.71
CA ASN A 75 -1.08 18.65 -8.09
C ASN A 75 -2.61 18.62 -8.11
N GLN A 76 -3.22 19.71 -8.59
CA GLN A 76 -4.67 19.88 -8.65
C GLN A 76 -5.37 18.91 -9.63
N ARG A 77 -4.60 18.19 -10.45
CA ARG A 77 -5.12 17.21 -11.41
C ARG A 77 -5.20 15.80 -10.82
N THR A 78 -5.16 15.67 -9.50
CA THR A 78 -5.38 14.39 -8.83
C THR A 78 -6.19 14.60 -7.55
N GLU A 79 -7.08 13.66 -7.29
CA GLU A 79 -7.86 13.55 -6.06
C GLU A 79 -7.18 12.62 -5.05
N LEU A 80 -5.93 12.24 -5.30
CA LEU A 80 -5.13 11.39 -4.42
C LEU A 80 -5.01 12.09 -3.07
N ASN A 81 -5.57 11.50 -2.00
CA ASN A 81 -5.35 11.84 -0.60
C ASN A 81 -5.57 10.60 0.28
N ALA A 82 -5.32 10.71 1.59
CA ALA A 82 -5.43 9.57 2.49
C ALA A 82 -6.87 8.99 2.53
N GLU A 83 -7.87 9.86 2.48
CA GLU A 83 -9.29 9.49 2.51
C GLU A 83 -9.69 8.75 1.24
N THR A 84 -9.43 9.32 0.06
CA THR A 84 -9.78 8.69 -1.23
C THR A 84 -9.01 7.39 -1.47
N LEU A 85 -7.76 7.30 -1.00
CA LEU A 85 -7.01 6.04 -1.04
C LEU A 85 -7.63 4.97 -0.14
N THR A 86 -8.04 5.35 1.06
CA THR A 86 -8.64 4.43 2.04
C THR A 86 -10.00 3.94 1.55
N GLU A 87 -10.84 4.85 1.04
CA GLU A 87 -12.15 4.51 0.47
C GLU A 87 -11.99 3.50 -0.67
N ARG A 88 -11.11 3.77 -1.64
CA ARG A 88 -10.86 2.84 -2.76
C ARG A 88 -10.32 1.50 -2.29
N LEU A 89 -9.45 1.48 -1.28
CA LEU A 89 -8.92 0.24 -0.71
C LEU A 89 -10.03 -0.57 -0.04
N GLN A 90 -10.91 0.08 0.73
CA GLN A 90 -12.04 -0.55 1.41
C GLN A 90 -13.07 -1.09 0.41
N THR A 91 -13.43 -0.33 -0.62
CA THR A 91 -14.33 -0.79 -1.69
C THR A 91 -13.78 -2.05 -2.36
N GLN A 92 -12.51 -2.04 -2.77
CA GLN A 92 -11.87 -3.21 -3.37
C GLN A 92 -11.84 -4.40 -2.40
N GLY A 93 -11.54 -4.16 -1.13
CA GLY A 93 -11.53 -5.20 -0.10
C GLY A 93 -12.91 -5.85 0.05
N ALA A 94 -13.96 -5.04 0.14
CA ALA A 94 -15.34 -5.51 0.23
C ALA A 94 -15.79 -6.28 -1.02
N GLU A 95 -15.47 -5.78 -2.22
CA GLU A 95 -15.77 -6.46 -3.49
C GLU A 95 -15.09 -7.84 -3.59
N ARG A 96 -13.85 -7.98 -3.09
CA ARG A 96 -13.11 -9.25 -3.14
C ARG A 96 -13.70 -10.35 -2.28
N VAL A 97 -14.43 -10.00 -1.23
CA VAL A 97 -15.07 -10.96 -0.32
C VAL A 97 -16.59 -10.98 -0.49
N ALA A 98 -17.12 -10.23 -1.45
CA ALA A 98 -18.56 -10.16 -1.70
C ALA A 98 -19.06 -11.52 -2.21
N GLY A 99 -20.14 -12.01 -1.60
CA GLY A 99 -20.75 -13.30 -1.97
C GLY A 99 -20.08 -14.53 -1.34
N GLU A 100 -19.00 -14.34 -0.59
CA GLU A 100 -18.39 -15.41 0.20
C GLU A 100 -19.33 -15.83 1.34
N ALA A 101 -19.51 -17.15 1.52
CA ALA A 101 -20.36 -17.69 2.57
C ALA A 101 -19.80 -17.42 3.98
N GLU A 102 -18.49 -17.28 4.08
CA GLU A 102 -17.77 -17.07 5.34
C GLU A 102 -16.56 -16.17 5.07
N VAL A 103 -16.41 -15.11 5.86
CA VAL A 103 -15.26 -14.21 5.84
C VAL A 103 -14.68 -14.13 7.24
N VAL A 104 -13.41 -14.48 7.37
CA VAL A 104 -12.65 -14.27 8.61
C VAL A 104 -12.10 -12.85 8.59
N VAL A 105 -12.43 -12.07 9.63
CA VAL A 105 -11.90 -10.72 9.79
C VAL A 105 -10.92 -10.71 10.95
N VAL A 106 -9.65 -10.43 10.65
CA VAL A 106 -8.61 -10.21 11.65
C VAL A 106 -8.55 -8.73 11.96
N LEU A 107 -8.79 -8.38 13.22
CA LEU A 107 -8.63 -7.03 13.74
C LEU A 107 -7.25 -6.92 14.39
N ASP A 108 -6.43 -6.00 13.90
CA ASP A 108 -5.08 -5.75 14.41
C ASP A 108 -4.92 -4.31 14.86
N GLY A 109 -4.65 -4.13 16.14
CA GLY A 109 -4.35 -2.84 16.75
C GLY A 109 -2.84 -2.57 16.70
N SER A 110 -2.44 -1.40 16.24
CA SER A 110 -1.03 -1.03 16.12
C SER A 110 -0.78 0.45 16.42
N ASP A 111 0.37 0.76 17.01
CA ASP A 111 0.79 2.13 17.26
C ASP A 111 1.68 2.67 16.14
N LEU A 112 1.21 3.70 15.43
CA LEU A 112 1.99 4.44 14.46
C LEU A 112 2.76 5.58 15.13
N ARG A 113 4.02 5.33 15.47
CA ARG A 113 4.90 6.28 16.16
C ARG A 113 5.41 7.38 15.21
N LYS A 114 5.28 8.64 15.63
CA LYS A 114 5.73 9.83 14.89
C LYS A 114 6.55 10.76 15.81
N PRO A 115 7.70 10.31 16.34
CA PRO A 115 8.45 11.02 17.39
C PRO A 115 8.97 12.41 16.99
N HIS A 116 9.03 12.70 15.69
CA HIS A 116 9.49 13.99 15.16
C HIS A 116 8.35 14.86 14.60
N SER A 117 7.09 14.42 14.73
CA SER A 117 5.95 15.16 14.23
C SER A 117 5.34 16.02 15.32
N GLN A 118 5.11 17.29 15.01
CA GLN A 118 4.45 18.25 15.89
C GLN A 118 3.26 18.96 15.22
N LYS A 119 3.05 18.74 13.92
CA LYS A 119 2.09 19.49 13.10
C LYS A 119 1.11 18.61 12.34
N LEU A 120 1.18 17.29 12.51
CA LEU A 120 0.17 16.42 11.94
C LEU A 120 -1.11 16.54 12.77
N GLU A 121 -2.24 16.61 12.08
CA GLU A 121 -3.56 16.65 12.69
C GLU A 121 -3.85 15.38 13.50
N HIS A 122 -4.67 15.52 14.54
CA HIS A 122 -5.14 14.41 15.37
C HIS A 122 -4.03 13.51 15.97
N LEU A 123 -2.80 14.04 16.14
CA LEU A 123 -1.76 13.32 16.87
C LEU A 123 -2.21 13.05 18.29
N ASP A 124 -2.06 11.79 18.68
CA ASP A 124 -2.24 11.30 20.04
C ASP A 124 -0.87 10.94 20.64
N VAL A 125 -0.87 10.32 21.81
CA VAL A 125 0.31 9.84 22.53
C VAL A 125 0.31 8.31 22.59
N VAL A 126 1.32 7.69 21.99
CA VAL A 126 1.52 6.23 21.96
C VAL A 126 2.81 5.83 22.67
N ARG A 127 3.03 4.53 22.90
CA ARG A 127 4.29 4.03 23.48
C ARG A 127 5.29 3.65 22.39
N ASP A 128 6.53 4.13 22.52
CA ASP A 128 7.65 3.65 21.72
C ASP A 128 8.07 2.22 22.12
N LEU A 129 9.02 1.62 21.39
CA LEU A 129 9.51 0.27 21.68
C LEU A 129 10.26 0.15 23.03
N LYS A 130 10.59 1.28 23.67
CA LYS A 130 11.23 1.34 24.99
C LYS A 130 10.22 1.72 26.08
N GLY A 131 8.93 1.85 25.75
CA GLY A 131 7.85 2.21 26.67
C GLY A 131 7.66 3.72 26.90
N ASN A 132 8.46 4.58 26.27
CA ASN A 132 8.33 6.03 26.42
C ASN A 132 7.11 6.55 25.67
N LEU A 133 6.49 7.62 26.19
CA LEU A 133 5.40 8.31 25.52
C LEU A 133 5.95 9.18 24.38
N VAL A 134 5.41 8.98 23.17
CA VAL A 134 5.80 9.73 21.97
C VAL A 134 4.55 10.10 21.15
N PRO A 135 4.58 11.20 20.37
CA PRO A 135 3.49 11.51 19.45
C PRO A 135 3.27 10.36 18.45
N GLY A 136 2.02 10.06 18.14
CA GLY A 136 1.65 9.01 17.20
C GLY A 136 0.15 8.85 17.01
N TYR A 137 -0.25 7.68 16.51
CA TYR A 137 -1.66 7.31 16.33
C TYR A 137 -1.86 5.87 16.79
N HIS A 138 -2.96 5.62 17.48
CA HIS A 138 -3.51 4.29 17.60
C HIS A 138 -4.22 3.95 16.29
N THR A 139 -3.82 2.86 15.65
CA THR A 139 -4.42 2.37 14.40
C THR A 139 -5.14 1.06 14.68
N LEU A 140 -6.27 0.86 14.04
CA LEU A 140 -6.99 -0.41 14.01
C LEU A 140 -7.15 -0.79 12.53
N ASN A 141 -6.56 -1.91 12.15
CA ASN A 141 -6.66 -2.44 10.79
C ASN A 141 -7.58 -3.66 10.80
N ALA A 142 -8.38 -3.80 9.75
CA ALA A 142 -9.21 -4.97 9.51
C ALA A 142 -8.74 -5.68 8.24
N ILE A 143 -8.41 -6.96 8.35
CA ILE A 143 -8.01 -7.80 7.22
C ILE A 143 -9.04 -8.89 7.05
N GLY A 144 -9.79 -8.83 5.94
CA GLY A 144 -10.71 -9.89 5.54
C GLY A 144 -10.00 -10.98 4.76
N ALA A 145 -10.28 -12.24 5.09
CA ALA A 145 -9.84 -13.41 4.35
C ALA A 145 -11.03 -14.36 4.13
N SER A 146 -11.23 -14.80 2.89
CA SER A 146 -12.12 -15.90 2.55
C SER A 146 -11.30 -17.16 2.28
N LYS A 147 -11.95 -18.34 2.32
CA LYS A 147 -11.31 -19.57 1.86
C LYS A 147 -10.93 -19.40 0.38
N PRO A 148 -9.74 -19.85 -0.06
CA PRO A 148 -9.45 -19.86 -1.48
C PRO A 148 -10.54 -20.66 -2.19
N ALA A 149 -11.12 -20.10 -3.25
CA ALA A 149 -12.08 -20.82 -4.08
C ALA A 149 -11.44 -22.16 -4.49
N VAL A 150 -11.98 -23.26 -3.99
CA VAL A 150 -11.58 -24.59 -4.47
C VAL A 150 -11.95 -24.60 -5.94
N SER A 151 -10.96 -24.60 -6.82
CA SER A 151 -11.21 -24.76 -8.24
C SER A 151 -11.94 -26.10 -8.43
N PRO A 152 -13.12 -26.15 -9.07
CA PRO A 152 -13.87 -27.40 -9.24
C PRO A 152 -13.13 -28.45 -10.09
N HIS A 153 -11.95 -28.13 -10.62
CA HIS A 153 -11.10 -29.02 -11.40
C HIS A 153 -10.02 -29.78 -10.60
N VAL A 154 -9.97 -29.65 -9.26
CA VAL A 154 -9.10 -30.49 -8.43
C VAL A 154 -9.95 -31.29 -7.43
N GLN A 155 -10.86 -32.10 -7.96
CA GLN A 155 -11.29 -33.32 -7.28
C GLN A 155 -10.48 -34.46 -7.89
N HIS A 156 -9.25 -34.67 -7.40
CA HIS A 156 -8.48 -35.93 -7.43
C HIS A 156 -7.00 -35.63 -7.15
N ALA A 157 -6.64 -35.67 -5.87
CA ALA A 157 -5.30 -35.99 -5.38
C ALA A 157 -5.46 -36.23 -3.87
N GLU A 158 -5.85 -37.44 -3.51
CA GLU A 158 -4.98 -38.45 -2.90
C GLU A 158 -4.92 -38.33 -1.38
N SER A 159 -5.55 -39.33 -0.77
CA SER A 159 -5.28 -39.88 0.54
C SER A 159 -3.77 -39.97 0.82
N TRP A 160 -3.26 -39.15 1.73
CA TRP A 160 -2.00 -39.43 2.41
C TRP A 160 -2.14 -39.12 3.91
N PHE A 161 -2.22 -40.21 4.68
CA PHE A 161 -1.67 -40.45 6.03
C PHE A 161 -2.15 -39.59 7.22
N PHE A 162 -2.99 -40.20 8.05
CA PHE A 162 -2.69 -40.40 9.47
C PHE A 162 -3.14 -41.83 9.86
N GLU A 163 -2.16 -42.70 10.11
CA GLU A 163 -2.21 -43.63 11.26
C GLU A 163 -1.65 -42.88 12.47
#